data_AF-A0A1H6EPP8-F1
#
_entry.id   AF-A0A1H6EPP8-F1
#
_cell.length_a   1.000
_cell.length_b   1.000
_cell.length_c   1.000
_cell.angle_alpha   90.00
_cell.angle_beta   90.00
_cell.angle_gamma   90.00
#
_symmetry.space_group_name_H-M   'P 1'
#
loop_
_entity.id
_entity.type
_entity.pdbx_description
1 polymer ?
#
loop_
_entity_poly.entity_id
_entity_poly.type
_entity_poly.pdbx_seq_one_letter_code
_entity_poly.pdbx_strand_id
1 'polypeptide(L)'
;MPDDVLLCDPDGAPLRETRDVTDLIAEAWQHGASWVAVPAGRLPGDFFTLRTGVAGEIAQKFANYRIGLAIVGKVSQHTAKSSALSAWVLEANRGGQLWFVEDLAELAARRSERGL
;
A
#
# COMPACT_ATOMS: atom_id res chain seq x y z
N MET A 1 -3.84 -15.26 -7.85
CA MET A 1 -4.26 -13.94 -7.34
C MET A 1 -5.67 -13.72 -7.86
N PRO A 2 -6.64 -13.33 -7.03
CA PRO A 2 -7.97 -13.00 -7.54
C PRO A 2 -7.87 -11.86 -8.58
N ASP A 3 -8.81 -11.83 -9.52
CA ASP A 3 -8.83 -10.90 -10.67
C ASP A 3 -9.00 -9.42 -10.27
N ASP A 4 -9.10 -9.11 -8.98
CA ASP A 4 -9.43 -7.78 -8.44
C ASP A 4 -8.25 -7.11 -7.70
N VAL A 5 -7.01 -7.54 -7.95
CA VAL A 5 -5.80 -6.81 -7.52
C VAL A 5 -5.13 -6.17 -8.73
N LEU A 6 -4.97 -4.84 -8.71
CA LEU A 6 -4.07 -4.15 -9.63
C LEU A 6 -2.62 -4.30 -9.13
N LEU A 7 -1.76 -4.90 -9.94
CA LEU A 7 -0.34 -5.09 -9.64
C LEU A 7 0.47 -3.95 -10.28
N CYS A 8 1.10 -3.13 -9.44
CA CYS A 8 1.98 -2.07 -9.92
C CYS A 8 3.34 -2.66 -10.33
N ASP A 9 3.78 -2.36 -11.55
CA ASP A 9 5.13 -2.70 -12.02
C ASP A 9 6.19 -2.06 -11.08
N PRO A 10 7.16 -2.83 -10.54
CA PRO A 10 8.27 -2.32 -9.74
C PRO A 10 9.08 -1.21 -10.40
N ASP A 11 9.21 -1.24 -11.73
CA ASP A 11 9.93 -0.24 -12.52
C ASP A 11 9.04 0.94 -12.95
N GLY A 12 7.78 0.96 -12.51
CA GLY A 12 6.85 2.04 -12.77
C GLY A 12 7.17 3.33 -12.02
N ALA A 13 6.51 4.42 -12.42
CA ALA A 13 6.75 5.74 -11.86
C ALA A 13 6.54 5.80 -10.32
N PRO A 14 7.38 6.52 -9.57
CA PRO A 14 7.23 6.64 -8.13
C PRO A 14 5.95 7.39 -7.75
N LEU A 15 5.36 7.06 -6.60
CA LEU A 15 4.18 7.70 -6.02
C LEU A 15 4.56 8.95 -5.23
N ARG A 16 4.95 10.03 -5.92
CA ARG A 16 5.52 11.22 -5.27
C ARG A 16 4.47 12.25 -4.89
N GLU A 17 3.46 12.41 -5.74
CA GLU A 17 2.48 13.47 -5.60
C GLU A 17 1.04 12.92 -5.54
N THR A 18 0.13 13.81 -5.12
CA THR A 18 -1.29 13.50 -5.04
C THR A 18 -1.85 12.94 -6.35
N ARG A 19 -1.35 13.41 -7.49
CA ARG A 19 -1.78 13.00 -8.82
C ARG A 19 -1.45 11.53 -9.09
N ASP A 20 -0.23 11.09 -8.78
CA ASP A 20 0.20 9.70 -9.00
C ASP A 20 -0.74 8.72 -8.27
N VAL A 21 -1.16 9.09 -7.05
CA VAL A 21 -2.08 8.29 -6.24
C VAL A 21 -3.47 8.24 -6.86
N THR A 22 -4.00 9.38 -7.34
CA THR A 22 -5.33 9.42 -7.96
C THR A 22 -5.36 8.72 -9.31
N ASP A 23 -4.28 8.79 -10.08
CA ASP A 23 -4.17 8.10 -11.37
C ASP A 23 -4.18 6.58 -11.16
N LEU A 24 -3.48 6.08 -10.12
CA LEU A 24 -3.52 4.67 -9.73
C LEU A 24 -4.90 4.20 -9.24
N ILE A 25 -5.62 5.05 -8.51
CA ILE A 25 -6.99 4.76 -8.08
C ILE A 25 -7.94 4.67 -9.28
N ALA A 26 -7.79 5.60 -10.24
CA ALA A 26 -8.57 5.57 -11.47
C ALA A 26 -8.29 4.30 -12.29
N GLU A 27 -7.02 3.92 -12.42
CA GLU A 27 -6.59 2.67 -13.07
C GLU A 27 -7.21 1.46 -12.38
N ALA A 28 -7.14 1.38 -11.05
CA ALA A 28 -7.74 0.28 -10.29
C ALA A 28 -9.24 0.13 -10.59
N TRP A 29 -9.99 1.23 -10.66
CA TRP A 29 -11.40 1.18 -11.06
C TRP A 29 -11.62 0.74 -12.50
N GLN A 30 -10.79 1.16 -13.46
CA GLN A 30 -10.90 0.70 -14.84
C GLN A 30 -10.72 -0.83 -14.94
N HIS A 31 -9.88 -1.39 -14.07
CA HIS A 31 -9.63 -2.83 -13.97
C HIS A 31 -10.61 -3.57 -13.05
N GLY A 32 -11.57 -2.88 -12.43
CA GLY A 32 -12.47 -3.49 -11.44
C GLY A 32 -11.75 -3.99 -10.18
N ALA A 33 -10.54 -3.49 -9.92
CA ALA A 33 -9.72 -3.90 -8.79
C ALA A 33 -10.25 -3.29 -7.48
N SER A 34 -10.33 -4.12 -6.45
CA SER A 34 -10.66 -3.72 -5.08
C SER A 34 -9.40 -3.47 -4.24
N TRP A 35 -8.24 -3.92 -4.73
CA TRP A 35 -6.93 -3.72 -4.11
C TRP A 35 -5.87 -3.26 -5.12
N VAL A 36 -4.90 -2.47 -4.64
CA VAL A 36 -3.70 -2.08 -5.39
C VAL A 36 -2.47 -2.55 -4.64
N ALA A 37 -1.61 -3.32 -5.33
CA ALA A 37 -0.35 -3.81 -4.81
C ALA A 37 0.80 -2.93 -5.34
N VAL A 38 1.34 -2.09 -4.47
CA VAL A 38 2.41 -1.13 -4.76
C VAL A 38 3.74 -1.66 -4.22
N PRO A 39 4.76 -1.88 -5.06
CA PRO A 39 6.12 -2.16 -4.61
C PRO A 39 6.66 -1.06 -3.69
N ALA A 40 7.23 -1.43 -2.55
CA ALA A 40 7.76 -0.49 -1.56
C ALA A 40 8.80 0.47 -2.16
N GLY A 41 9.55 0.04 -3.19
CA GLY A 41 10.52 0.87 -3.92
C GLY A 41 9.91 2.03 -4.72
N ARG A 42 8.61 1.99 -5.04
CA ARG A 42 7.90 3.12 -5.69
C ARG A 42 7.51 4.21 -4.72
N LEU A 43 7.57 3.96 -3.41
CA LEU A 43 7.23 4.94 -2.40
C LEU A 43 8.41 5.91 -2.18
N PRO A 44 8.14 7.23 -2.06
CA PRO A 44 9.16 8.20 -1.72
C PRO A 44 9.69 7.93 -0.31
N GLY A 45 10.95 8.27 -0.02
CA GLY A 45 11.54 8.09 1.32
C GLY A 45 10.73 8.78 2.43
N ASP A 46 10.04 9.88 2.10
CA ASP A 46 9.17 10.62 3.00
C ASP A 46 7.94 9.83 3.46
N PHE A 47 7.51 8.81 2.70
CA PHE A 47 6.46 7.88 3.11
C PHE A 47 6.83 7.18 4.42
N PHE A 48 8.09 6.76 4.57
CA PHE A 48 8.57 6.08 5.77
C PHE A 48 8.87 7.04 6.93
N THR A 49 8.71 8.34 6.73
CA THR A 49 8.96 9.39 7.72
C THR A 49 7.63 10.00 8.17
N LEU A 50 6.88 9.32 9.05
CA LEU A 50 5.48 9.67 9.38
C LEU A 50 5.19 11.14 9.70
N ARG A 51 6.17 11.88 10.26
CA ARG A 51 6.02 13.32 10.55
C ARG A 51 5.80 14.19 9.30
N THR A 52 6.10 13.68 8.10
CA THR A 52 5.88 14.39 6.82
C THR A 52 4.41 14.42 6.43
N GLY A 53 3.57 13.54 7.00
CA GLY A 53 2.14 13.40 6.63
C GLY A 53 1.89 12.57 5.37
N VAL A 54 2.90 12.35 4.52
CA VAL A 54 2.77 11.71 3.19
C VAL A 54 2.12 10.33 3.27
N ALA A 55 2.54 9.47 4.20
CA ALA A 55 1.97 8.14 4.38
C ALA A 55 0.47 8.19 4.75
N GLY A 56 0.09 9.12 5.61
CA GLY A 56 -1.30 9.32 6.01
C GLY A 56 -2.16 9.81 4.86
N GLU A 57 -1.68 10.77 4.08
CA GLU A 57 -2.39 11.30 2.91
C GLU A 57 -2.62 10.23 1.84
N ILE A 58 -1.60 9.42 1.53
CA ILE A 58 -1.71 8.31 0.59
C ILE A 58 -2.74 7.30 1.10
N ALA A 59 -2.57 6.81 2.33
CA ALA A 59 -3.48 5.82 2.92
C ALA A 59 -4.94 6.33 2.99
N GLN A 60 -5.12 7.61 3.34
CA GLN A 60 -6.44 8.23 3.43
C GLN A 60 -7.12 8.33 2.06
N LYS A 61 -6.38 8.61 0.97
CA LYS A 61 -6.96 8.60 -0.38
C LYS A 61 -7.52 7.22 -0.71
N PHE A 62 -6.72 6.16 -0.58
CA PHE A 62 -7.17 4.80 -0.84
C PHE A 62 -8.42 4.44 -0.02
N ALA A 63 -8.43 4.78 1.28
CA ALA A 63 -9.59 4.57 2.14
C ALA A 63 -10.83 5.36 1.70
N ASN A 64 -10.69 6.63 1.31
CA ASN A 64 -11.80 7.48 0.83
C ASN A 64 -12.46 6.89 -0.42
N TYR A 65 -11.67 6.27 -1.30
CA TYR A 65 -12.13 5.63 -2.52
C TYR A 65 -12.51 4.15 -2.32
N ARG A 66 -12.41 3.64 -1.09
CA ARG A 66 -12.72 2.26 -0.69
C ARG A 66 -11.91 1.21 -1.48
N ILE A 67 -10.67 1.53 -1.80
CA ILE A 67 -9.72 0.62 -2.42
C ILE A 67 -8.67 0.23 -1.38
N GLY A 68 -8.42 -1.06 -1.22
CA GLY A 68 -7.35 -1.55 -0.34
C GLY A 68 -5.97 -1.26 -0.94
N LEU A 69 -5.02 -0.86 -0.09
CA LEU A 69 -3.63 -0.64 -0.47
C LEU A 69 -2.74 -1.71 0.15
N ALA A 70 -1.96 -2.41 -0.68
CA ALA A 70 -0.89 -3.29 -0.22
C ALA A 70 0.46 -2.71 -0.62
N ILE A 71 1.32 -2.44 0.36
CA ILE A 71 2.73 -2.13 0.15
C ILE A 71 3.51 -3.45 0.16
N VAL A 72 4.09 -3.79 -0.99
CA VAL A 72 4.73 -5.09 -1.23
C VAL A 72 6.25 -4.94 -1.22
N GLY A 73 6.91 -5.70 -0.35
CA GLY A 73 8.35 -5.74 -0.21
C GLY A 73 8.84 -5.35 1.18
N LYS A 74 10.13 -5.60 1.44
CA LYS A 74 10.76 -5.35 2.75
C LYS A 74 10.71 -3.87 3.13
N VAL A 75 10.07 -3.60 4.26
CA VAL A 75 10.11 -2.29 4.95
C VAL A 75 10.89 -2.36 6.28
N SER A 76 11.44 -3.52 6.62
CA SER A 76 12.13 -3.79 7.90
C SER A 76 13.29 -2.83 8.19
N GLN A 77 14.01 -2.38 7.16
CA GLN A 77 15.09 -1.40 7.31
C GLN A 77 14.59 -0.03 7.79
N HIS A 78 13.36 0.34 7.44
CA HIS A 78 12.73 1.58 7.88
C HIS A 78 12.11 1.43 9.28
N THR A 79 11.40 0.33 9.53
CA THR A 79 10.74 0.09 10.84
C THR A 79 11.75 -0.11 11.96
N ALA A 80 12.91 -0.71 11.69
CA ALA A 80 13.99 -0.85 12.65
C ALA A 80 14.56 0.49 13.14
N LYS A 81 14.43 1.55 12.32
CA LYS A 81 14.94 2.90 12.62
C LYS A 81 13.89 3.81 13.27
N SER A 82 12.64 3.38 13.34
CA SER A 82 11.52 4.22 13.80
C SER A 82 10.45 3.39 14.50
N SER A 83 10.37 3.53 15.83
CA SER A 83 9.33 2.89 16.64
C SER A 83 7.92 3.36 16.25
N ALA A 84 7.76 4.63 15.88
CA ALA A 84 6.50 5.19 15.38
C ALA A 84 6.07 4.52 14.06
N LEU A 85 7.00 4.36 13.11
CA LEU A 85 6.71 3.64 11.86
C LEU A 85 6.37 2.17 12.14
N SER A 86 7.13 1.51 13.01
CA SER A 86 6.87 0.13 13.38
C SER A 86 5.48 -0.06 14.00
N ALA A 87 5.06 0.86 14.89
CA ALA A 87 3.74 0.81 15.49
C ALA A 87 2.64 1.05 14.46
N TRP A 88 2.84 1.99 13.54
CA TRP A 88 1.89 2.27 12.46
C TRP A 88 1.74 1.09 11.49
N VAL A 89 2.84 0.45 11.08
CA VAL A 89 2.81 -0.76 10.23
C VAL A 89 2.03 -1.89 10.91
N LEU A 90 2.24 -2.10 12.22
CA LEU A 90 1.51 -3.11 12.98
C LEU A 90 0.01 -2.81 13.01
N GLU A 91 -0.37 -1.56 13.25
CA GLU A 91 -1.76 -1.15 13.29
C GLU A 91 -2.43 -1.24 11.91
N ALA A 92 -1.76 -0.78 10.86
CA ALA A 92 -2.23 -0.89 9.48
C ALA A 92 -2.52 -2.37 9.12
N ASN A 93 -1.58 -3.27 9.43
CA ASN A 93 -1.71 -4.70 9.17
C ASN A 93 -2.89 -5.37 9.92
N ARG A 94 -3.34 -4.81 11.04
CA ARG A 94 -4.54 -5.27 11.75
C ARG A 94 -5.83 -4.79 11.09
N GLY A 95 -5.80 -3.59 10.49
CA GLY A 95 -6.88 -3.01 9.70
C GLY A 95 -7.20 -3.77 8.42
N GLY A 96 -8.12 -3.22 7.62
CA GLY A 96 -8.59 -3.83 6.36
C GLY A 96 -8.40 -2.97 5.12
N GLN A 97 -7.62 -1.89 5.21
CA GLN A 97 -7.47 -0.89 4.13
C GLN A 97 -6.01 -0.65 3.70
N LEU A 98 -5.04 -0.94 4.56
CA LEU A 98 -3.62 -0.78 4.25
C LEU A 98 -2.84 -1.94 4.84
N TRP A 99 -2.13 -2.71 4.02
CA TRP A 99 -1.26 -3.78 4.48
C TRP A 99 0.17 -3.60 3.99
N PHE A 100 1.11 -4.06 4.82
CA PHE A 100 2.51 -4.24 4.49
C PHE A 100 2.78 -5.73 4.48
N VAL A 101 3.24 -6.23 3.32
CA VAL A 101 3.48 -7.64 3.04
C VAL A 101 4.84 -7.81 2.37
N GLU A 102 5.51 -8.93 2.63
CA GLU A 102 6.82 -9.21 2.04
C GLU A 102 6.73 -9.47 0.53
N ASP A 103 5.66 -10.12 0.09
CA ASP A 103 5.42 -10.47 -1.30
C ASP A 103 3.92 -10.61 -1.65
N LEU A 104 3.63 -10.90 -2.92
CA LEU A 104 2.26 -11.11 -3.39
C LEU A 104 1.62 -12.39 -2.83
N ALA A 105 2.40 -13.40 -2.47
CA ALA A 105 1.87 -14.64 -1.90
C ALA A 105 1.28 -14.39 -0.50
N GLU A 106 1.96 -13.59 0.33
CA GLU A 106 1.44 -13.14 1.61
C GLU A 106 0.16 -12.30 1.44
N LEU A 107 0.11 -11.41 0.44
CA LEU A 107 -1.10 -10.65 0.12
C LEU A 107 -2.29 -11.57 -0.16
N ALA A 108 -2.11 -12.55 -1.05
CA ALA A 108 -3.18 -13.51 -1.37
C ALA A 108 -3.64 -14.32 -0.15
N ALA A 109 -2.69 -14.79 0.67
CA ALA A 109 -3.00 -15.56 1.88
C ALA A 109 -3.88 -14.72 2.83
N ARG A 110 -3.46 -13.50 3.14
CA ARG A 110 -4.20 -12.60 4.04
C ARG A 110 -5.59 -12.24 3.51
N ARG A 111 -5.73 -12.01 2.21
CA ARG A 111 -7.03 -11.76 1.57
C ARG A 111 -7.96 -12.96 1.74
N SER A 112 -7.45 -14.16 1.42
CA SER A 112 -8.20 -15.41 1.55
C SER A 112 -8.68 -15.66 2.99
N GLU A 113 -7.81 -15.42 3.98
CA GLU A 113 -8.15 -15.55 5.42
C GLU A 113 -9.27 -14.60 5.87
N ARG A 114 -9.41 -13.44 5.21
CA ARG A 114 -10.42 -12.43 5.51
C ARG A 114 -11.67 -12.54 4.63
N GLY A 115 -11.73 -13.52 3.73
CA GLY A 115 -12.82 -13.69 2.77
C GLY A 115 -12.89 -12.55 1.76
N LEU A 116 -11.74 -11.95 1.44
CA LEU A 116 -11.57 -10.89 0.45
C LEU A 116 -11.07 -11.45 -0.87
#